data_AF-A0A519QY31-F1
#
_entry.id   AF-A0A519QY31-F1
#
_cell.length_a   1.000
_cell.length_b   1.000
_cell.length_c   1.000
_cell.angle_alpha   90.00
_cell.angle_beta   90.00
_cell.angle_gamma   90.00
#
_symmetry.space_group_name_H-M   'P 1'
#
loop_
_entity.id
_entity.type
_entity.pdbx_description
1 polymer ?
#
loop_
_entity_poly.entity_id
_entity_poly.type
_entity_poly.pdbx_seq_one_letter_code
_entity_poly.pdbx_strand_id
1 'polypeptide(L)'
;MPHASNVVYCDGPDCPHAFDMIALQPRNGALDALCPRCRGHGSWNAQIDLVTFRCRRAICDRCNGAGWLETGDDPVAIPDIELGPGGEPRWTLRYLRKEDADDIDPGPLSG
;
A
#
# COMPACT_ATOMS: atom_id res chain seq x y z
N MET A 1 -17.35 32.24 26.27
CA MET A 1 -17.30 32.05 24.81
C MET A 1 -16.89 30.61 24.57
N PRO A 2 -17.59 29.82 23.74
CA PRO A 2 -17.11 28.48 23.41
C PRO A 2 -15.81 28.64 22.63
N HIS A 3 -14.75 27.96 23.06
CA HIS A 3 -13.47 27.98 22.35
C HIS A 3 -13.72 27.49 20.92
N ALA A 4 -13.21 28.21 19.92
CA ALA A 4 -13.26 27.75 18.54
C ALA A 4 -12.61 26.36 18.49
N SER A 5 -13.37 25.37 17.99
CA SER A 5 -12.87 24.01 17.87
C SER A 5 -11.73 24.01 16.85
N ASN A 6 -10.52 23.67 17.28
CA ASN A 6 -9.35 23.49 16.40
C ASN A 6 -9.37 22.12 15.70
N VAL A 7 -10.54 21.47 15.67
CA VAL A 7 -10.75 20.19 15.00
C VAL A 7 -11.05 20.44 13.54
N VAL A 8 -10.16 19.98 12.68
CA VAL A 8 -10.39 19.88 11.24
C VAL A 8 -11.07 18.56 10.95
N TYR A 9 -12.18 18.63 10.20
CA TYR A 9 -12.86 17.47 9.63
C TYR A 9 -12.36 17.31 8.20
N CYS A 10 -11.98 16.08 7.84
CA CYS A 10 -11.66 15.78 6.45
C CYS A 10 -12.81 14.95 5.87
N ASP A 11 -13.19 15.25 4.63
CA ASP A 11 -14.24 14.52 3.92
C ASP A 11 -13.66 13.34 3.12
N GLY A 12 -12.34 13.22 3.04
CA GLY A 12 -11.68 12.13 2.34
C GLY A 12 -10.16 12.22 2.32
N PRO A 13 -9.50 11.26 1.64
CA PRO A 13 -8.05 11.17 1.55
C PRO A 13 -7.39 12.30 0.75
N ASP A 14 -8.17 13.09 0.00
CA ASP A 14 -7.65 14.20 -0.81
C ASP A 14 -7.58 15.51 -0.01
N CYS A 15 -8.05 15.53 1.24
CA CYS A 15 -7.98 16.72 2.10
C CYS A 15 -6.53 17.04 2.53
N PRO A 16 -6.18 18.34 2.72
CA PRO A 16 -4.80 18.73 3.07
C PRO A 16 -4.26 18.06 4.34
N HIS A 17 -5.12 17.90 5.36
CA HIS A 17 -4.75 17.33 6.65
C HIS A 17 -5.03 15.81 6.76
N ALA A 18 -5.39 15.16 5.65
CA ALA A 18 -5.78 13.75 5.62
C ALA A 18 -4.66 12.81 6.08
N PHE A 19 -3.40 13.18 5.91
CA PHE A 19 -2.24 12.34 6.23
C PHE A 19 -1.30 12.93 7.28
N ASP A 20 -1.68 14.06 7.89
CA ASP A 20 -0.87 14.71 8.91
C ASP A 20 -0.63 13.75 10.09
N MET A 21 0.65 13.57 10.42
CA MET A 21 1.13 12.70 11.50
C MET A 21 0.69 11.23 11.39
N ILE A 22 0.28 10.79 10.20
CA ILE A 22 0.10 9.37 9.93
C ILE A 22 1.45 8.82 9.47
N ALA A 23 2.05 7.97 10.30
CA ALA A 23 3.27 7.27 9.91
C ALA A 23 3.01 6.37 8.70
N LEU A 24 3.91 6.45 7.72
CA LEU A 24 3.97 5.47 6.64
C LEU A 24 4.24 4.09 7.25
N GLN A 25 3.41 3.10 6.93
CA GLN A 25 3.62 1.75 7.43
C GLN A 25 4.67 1.03 6.58
N PRO A 26 5.59 0.27 7.21
CA PRO A 26 6.61 -0.47 6.48
C PRO A 26 5.93 -1.51 5.57
N ARG A 27 6.38 -1.55 4.32
CA ARG A 27 6.05 -2.62 3.38
C ARG A 27 7.25 -3.56 3.40
N ASN A 28 7.03 -4.82 3.72
CA ASN A 28 8.06 -5.83 3.93
C ASN A 28 8.18 -6.83 2.76
N GLY A 29 7.44 -6.62 1.66
CA GLY A 29 7.42 -7.49 0.48
C GLY A 29 8.06 -6.86 -0.77
N ALA A 30 8.26 -7.67 -1.82
CA ALA A 30 8.93 -7.31 -3.07
C ALA A 30 8.15 -6.37 -4.03
N LEU A 31 7.07 -5.75 -3.56
CA LEU A 31 6.18 -4.84 -4.31
C LEU A 31 6.04 -3.49 -3.59
N ASP A 32 7.10 -2.68 -3.66
CA ASP A 32 7.21 -1.35 -3.04
C ASP A 32 6.46 -0.22 -3.77
N ALA A 33 5.36 -0.51 -4.49
CA ALA A 33 4.61 0.53 -5.19
C ALA A 33 3.65 1.29 -4.27
N LEU A 34 4.06 2.45 -3.74
CA LEU A 34 3.22 3.30 -2.87
C LEU A 34 1.82 3.49 -3.47
N CYS A 35 0.77 3.32 -2.65
CA CYS A 35 -0.60 3.55 -3.12
C CYS A 35 -0.70 4.95 -3.76
N PRO A 36 -1.15 5.11 -5.01
CA PRO A 36 -1.17 6.42 -5.67
C PRO A 36 -2.14 7.42 -5.03
N ARG A 37 -3.04 6.94 -4.15
CA ARG A 37 -4.02 7.75 -3.43
C ARG A 37 -3.56 8.07 -2.01
N CYS A 38 -3.38 7.05 -1.18
CA CYS A 38 -3.00 7.23 0.22
C CYS A 38 -1.48 7.16 0.46
N ARG A 39 -0.66 7.06 -0.59
CA ARG A 39 0.80 7.03 -0.52
C ARG A 39 1.38 6.02 0.48
N GLY A 40 0.70 4.89 0.67
CA GLY A 40 1.10 3.84 1.61
C GLY A 40 0.60 4.04 3.06
N HIS A 41 -0.29 5.01 3.31
CA HIS A 41 -0.84 5.26 4.64
C HIS A 41 -2.02 4.35 5.00
N GLY A 42 -2.74 3.75 4.03
CA GLY A 42 -3.91 2.85 4.16
C GLY A 42 -5.15 3.39 4.91
N SER A 43 -4.98 4.47 5.65
CA SER A 43 -5.99 5.20 6.39
C SER A 43 -5.76 6.70 6.21
N TRP A 44 -6.74 7.50 6.57
CA TRP A 44 -6.67 8.95 6.57
C TRP A 44 -7.38 9.51 7.80
N ASN A 45 -7.04 10.74 8.20
CA ASN A 45 -7.65 11.44 9.33
C ASN A 45 -9.06 11.89 8.95
N ALA A 46 -10.11 11.29 9.52
CA ALA A 46 -11.47 11.81 9.42
C ALA A 46 -11.65 13.08 10.28
N GLN A 47 -10.91 13.15 11.40
CA GLN A 47 -10.84 14.34 12.27
C GLN A 47 -9.41 14.47 12.80
N ILE A 48 -8.91 15.70 12.90
CA ILE A 48 -7.63 16.01 13.54
C ILE A 48 -7.77 17.29 14.37
N ASP A 49 -7.43 17.20 15.65
CA ASP A 49 -7.26 18.37 16.50
C ASP A 49 -5.84 18.93 16.29
N LEU A 50 -5.74 20.14 15.74
CA LEU A 50 -4.45 20.77 15.43
C LEU A 50 -3.67 21.25 16.68
N VAL A 51 -4.28 21.24 17.87
CA VAL A 51 -3.61 21.61 19.13
C VAL A 51 -3.07 20.39 19.86
N THR A 52 -3.91 19.37 20.03
CA THR A 52 -3.52 18.15 20.75
C THR A 52 -2.92 17.10 19.84
N PHE A 53 -3.03 17.29 18.52
CA PHE A 53 -2.59 16.35 17.50
C PHE A 53 -3.28 14.97 17.59
N ARG A 54 -4.40 14.90 18.31
CA ARG A 54 -5.25 13.71 18.38
C ARG A 54 -6.08 13.60 17.11
N CYS A 55 -6.15 12.39 16.59
CA CYS A 55 -6.80 12.12 15.31
C CYS A 55 -7.86 11.02 15.47
N ARG A 56 -8.98 11.16 14.77
CA ARG A 56 -9.90 10.06 14.47
C ARG A 56 -9.65 9.62 13.03
N ARG A 57 -9.27 8.36 12.84
CA ARG A 57 -8.92 7.82 11.51
C ARG A 57 -10.06 7.01 10.92
N ALA A 58 -10.15 7.02 9.59
CA ALA A 58 -10.98 6.15 8.81
C ALA A 58 -10.12 5.29 7.89
N ILE A 59 -10.57 4.06 7.62
CA ILE A 59 -9.98 3.22 6.58
C ILE A 59 -10.18 3.94 5.23
N CYS A 60 -9.17 3.90 4.37
CA CYS A 60 -9.34 4.40 3.02
C CYS A 60 -10.32 3.50 2.28
N ASP A 61 -11.45 4.05 1.88
CA ASP A 61 -12.49 3.44 1.05
C ASP A 61 -12.02 3.09 -0.37
N ARG A 62 -10.98 3.79 -0.87
CA ARG A 62 -10.43 3.56 -2.20
C ARG A 62 -9.40 2.44 -2.27
N CYS A 63 -8.63 2.20 -1.19
CA CYS A 63 -7.68 1.08 -1.12
C CYS A 63 -8.07 0.02 -0.09
N ASN A 64 -9.25 0.14 0.53
CA ASN A 64 -9.78 -0.74 1.58
C ASN A 64 -8.78 -1.06 2.70
N GLY A 65 -7.88 -0.13 3.04
CA GLY A 65 -6.86 -0.38 4.06
C GLY A 65 -5.67 -1.20 3.58
N ALA A 66 -5.49 -1.45 2.28
CA ALA A 66 -4.32 -2.17 1.74
C ALA A 66 -2.97 -1.46 1.99
N GLY A 67 -2.97 -0.21 2.48
CA GLY A 67 -1.74 0.39 3.02
C GLY A 67 -1.40 -0.06 4.45
N TRP A 68 -2.28 -0.80 5.12
CA TRP A 68 -2.11 -1.33 6.49
C TRP A 68 -1.90 -2.85 6.52
N LEU A 69 -2.31 -3.54 5.46
CA LEU A 69 -2.26 -4.99 5.35
C LEU A 69 -1.23 -5.35 4.28
N GLU A 70 -0.30 -6.25 4.59
CA GLU A 70 0.13 -7.22 3.58
C GLU A 70 -1.15 -7.95 3.19
N THR A 71 -1.72 -7.57 2.06
CA THR A 71 -2.91 -8.21 1.60
C THR A 71 -2.47 -9.59 1.17
N GLY A 72 -2.96 -10.64 1.84
CA GLY A 72 -2.62 -12.01 1.49
C GLY A 72 -2.96 -12.39 0.05
N ASP A 73 -3.53 -11.48 -0.76
CA ASP A 73 -3.82 -11.57 -2.19
C ASP A 73 -2.88 -10.69 -3.04
N ASP A 74 -1.79 -10.18 -2.44
CA ASP A 74 -0.77 -9.40 -3.11
C ASP A 74 -0.16 -10.22 -4.27
N PRO A 75 0.19 -9.58 -5.40
CA PRO A 75 0.78 -10.31 -6.50
C PRO A 75 2.12 -10.95 -6.10
N VAL A 76 2.29 -12.23 -6.38
CA VAL A 76 3.50 -13.00 -6.08
C VAL A 76 4.53 -12.75 -7.17
N ALA A 77 5.74 -12.33 -6.79
CA ALA A 77 6.86 -12.14 -7.69
C ALA A 77 7.54 -13.49 -7.97
N ILE A 78 7.62 -13.89 -9.23
CA ILE A 78 8.26 -15.14 -9.66
C ILE A 78 9.43 -14.79 -10.61
N PRO A 79 10.62 -15.39 -10.41
CA PRO A 79 11.72 -15.26 -11.35
C PRO A 79 11.33 -15.73 -12.74
N ASP A 80 11.65 -14.94 -13.76
CA ASP A 80 11.38 -15.26 -15.16
C ASP A 80 12.55 -14.81 -16.06
N ILE A 81 12.57 -15.26 -17.30
CA ILE A 81 13.59 -14.91 -18.29
C ILE A 81 12.89 -14.43 -19.57
N GLU A 82 13.10 -13.16 -19.90
CA GLU A 82 12.63 -12.56 -21.14
C GLU A 82 13.81 -12.28 -22.08
N LEU A 83 13.52 -12.23 -23.38
CA LEU A 83 14.49 -11.78 -24.36
C LEU A 83 14.57 -10.26 -24.34
N GLY A 84 15.79 -9.75 -24.15
CA GLY A 84 16.11 -8.33 -24.25
C GLY A 84 15.96 -7.82 -25.69
N PRO A 85 16.05 -6.49 -25.89
CA PRO A 85 15.87 -5.87 -27.20
C PRO A 85 16.83 -6.39 -28.29
N GLY A 86 17.98 -6.95 -27.90
CA GLY A 86 18.96 -7.56 -28.80
C GLY A 86 18.86 -9.10 -28.92
N GLY A 87 17.85 -9.72 -28.31
CA GLY A 87 17.67 -11.18 -28.30
C GLY A 87 18.48 -11.93 -27.25
N GLU A 88 19.17 -11.23 -26.34
CA GLU A 88 19.86 -11.82 -25.20
C GLU A 88 18.88 -12.19 -24.07
N PRO A 89 19.06 -13.33 -23.37
CA PRO A 89 18.25 -13.64 -22.20
C PRO A 89 18.55 -12.68 -21.05
N ARG A 90 17.50 -12.16 -20.43
CA ARG A 90 17.58 -11.26 -19.27
C ARG A 90 16.66 -11.75 -18.16
N TRP A 91 17.22 -11.86 -16.96
CA TRP A 91 16.45 -12.12 -15.75
C TRP A 91 15.46 -10.98 -15.48
N THR A 92 14.22 -11.35 -15.24
CA THR A 92 13.13 -10.42 -14.89
C THR A 92 12.28 -11.00 -13.76
N LEU A 93 11.33 -10.21 -13.28
CA LEU A 93 10.33 -10.62 -12.30
C LEU A 93 8.96 -10.51 -12.95
N ARG A 94 8.22 -11.62 -12.95
CA ARG A 94 6.82 -11.65 -13.36
C ARG A 94 5.94 -11.66 -12.11
N TYR A 95 4.97 -10.76 -12.06
CA TYR A 95 4.03 -10.67 -10.94
C TYR A 95 2.71 -11.36 -11.32
N LEU A 96 2.33 -12.38 -10.56
CA LEU A 96 1.08 -13.11 -10.74
C LEU A 96 0.12 -12.83 -9.60
N ARG A 97 -1.19 -13.00 -9.80
CA ARG A 97 -2.10 -13.06 -8.66
C ARG A 97 -1.78 -14.31 -7.85
N LYS A 98 -2.06 -14.27 -6.54
CA LYS A 98 -1.77 -15.41 -5.66
C LYS A 98 -2.40 -16.72 -6.14
N GLU A 99 -3.66 -16.68 -6.56
CA GLU A 99 -4.38 -17.84 -7.11
C GLU A 99 -3.63 -18.46 -8.30
N ASP A 100 -3.08 -17.61 -9.17
CA ASP A 100 -2.31 -18.02 -10.36
C ASP A 100 -0.88 -18.51 -9.99
N ALA A 101 -0.36 -18.11 -8.83
CA ALA A 101 0.98 -18.48 -8.35
C ALA A 101 0.98 -19.82 -7.61
N ASP A 102 -0.09 -20.15 -6.89
CA ASP A 102 -0.25 -21.44 -6.18
C ASP A 102 -0.28 -22.64 -7.16
N ASP A 103 -0.69 -22.40 -8.41
CA ASP A 103 -0.73 -23.41 -9.49
C ASP A 103 0.64 -23.66 -10.16
N ILE A 104 1.67 -22.88 -9.82
CA ILE A 104 3.02 -23.06 -10.36
C ILE A 104 3.78 -24.03 -9.45
N ASP A 105 3.88 -25.29 -9.90
CA ASP A 105 4.77 -26.27 -9.29
C ASP A 105 6.21 -25.72 -9.33
N PRO A 106 6.86 -25.45 -8.17
CA PRO A 106 8.23 -24.95 -8.14
C PRO A 106 9.24 -25.95 -8.73
N GLY A 107 8.80 -27.16 -9.07
CA GLY A 107 9.67 -28.24 -9.49
C GLY A 107 10.57 -28.68 -8.33
N PRO A 108 11.15 -29.88 -8.39
CA PRO A 108 12.02 -30.34 -7.32
C PRO A 108 13.29 -29.48 -7.31
N LEU A 109 13.46 -28.64 -6.29
CA LEU A 109 14.76 -28.10 -5.90
C LEU A 109 15.64 -29.26 -5.41
N SER A 110 16.15 -30.03 -6.36
CA SER A 110 17.15 -31.07 -6.15
C SER A 110 18.52 -30.40 -6.14
N GLY A 111 19.06 -30.16 -4.95
CA GLY A 111 20.43 -29.71 -4.73
C GLY A 111 20.92 -30.18 -3.38
#